data_AF-A0A525DEY5-F1
#
_entry.id   AF-A0A525DEY5-F1
#
_cell.length_a   1.000
_cell.length_b   1.000
_cell.length_c   1.000
_cell.angle_alpha   90.00
_cell.angle_beta   90.00
_cell.angle_gamma   90.00
#
_symmetry.space_group_name_H-M   'P 1'
#
loop_
_entity.id
_entity.type
_entity.pdbx_description
1 polymer ?
#
loop_
_entity_poly.entity_id
_entity_poly.type
_entity_poly.pdbx_seq_one_letter_code
_entity_poly.pdbx_strand_id
1 'polypeptide(L)'
;MKILRVLLTVLCFGVWIILPAIAIDALPNEAAQVSVYGEGYIRQGKLNVFLFLDTGEAGLMSYGVRLGYDPSQLTFESAVKSKEAVSNSHTGNTAKWIIGNPDSPFRYLPDAAHKTGEIRLVGGRFDPDDPQAGITPGQKIFLGMAKFRPAPGQSDESLQTAGLSINFGRNHSNYNNFVRINAGNIERLDDGSVAFGTIEIFSPANPPQTPVSPIILLLLSE
;
A
#
# COMPACT_ATOMS: atom_id res chain seq x y z
N MET A 1 -56.39 -19.80 56.25
CA MET A 1 -55.93 -21.06 56.88
C MET A 1 -55.24 -21.88 55.79
N LYS A 2 -53.91 -22.03 55.87
CA LYS A 2 -53.18 -23.31 56.12
C LYS A 2 -53.51 -24.37 55.04
N ILE A 3 -52.59 -25.06 54.36
CA ILE A 3 -51.16 -25.39 54.50
C ILE A 3 -50.87 -26.24 53.22
N LEU A 4 -49.85 -25.91 52.42
CA LEU A 4 -48.57 -26.63 52.32
C LEU A 4 -48.53 -27.80 51.31
N ARG A 5 -47.74 -27.55 50.24
CA ARG A 5 -46.73 -28.38 49.54
C ARG A 5 -47.01 -29.87 49.23
N VAL A 6 -46.62 -30.26 48.01
CA VAL A 6 -45.56 -31.27 47.66
C VAL A 6 -45.82 -31.64 46.18
N LEU A 7 -44.96 -31.17 45.25
CA LEU A 7 -44.01 -32.01 44.45
C LEU A 7 -44.74 -32.68 43.27
N LEU A 8 -44.36 -32.60 42.00
CA LEU A 8 -43.08 -32.96 41.40
C LEU A 8 -43.27 -32.92 39.85
N THR A 9 -42.37 -32.26 39.11
CA THR A 9 -41.82 -32.59 37.75
C THR A 9 -42.82 -32.89 36.60
N VAL A 10 -42.79 -32.23 35.43
CA VAL A 10 -41.88 -32.44 34.27
C VAL A 10 -42.39 -31.45 33.19
N LEU A 11 -41.62 -30.42 32.81
CA LEU A 11 -40.74 -30.40 31.63
C LEU A 11 -41.52 -30.46 30.28
N CYS A 12 -41.81 -29.31 29.68
CA CYS A 12 -42.04 -29.18 28.23
C CYS A 12 -41.56 -27.82 27.73
N PHE A 13 -40.24 -27.78 27.54
CA PHE A 13 -39.50 -27.13 26.45
C PHE A 13 -40.03 -25.81 25.87
N GLY A 14 -39.28 -24.76 26.20
CA GLY A 14 -39.33 -23.47 25.53
C GLY A 14 -38.95 -23.57 24.06
N VAL A 15 -39.77 -22.93 23.23
CA VAL A 15 -39.50 -22.68 21.82
C VAL A 15 -38.40 -21.62 21.74
N TRP A 16 -37.16 -22.07 21.64
CA TRP A 16 -36.06 -21.24 21.17
C TRP A 16 -36.23 -21.04 19.66
N ILE A 17 -36.63 -19.84 19.26
CA ILE A 17 -36.58 -19.41 17.86
C ILE A 17 -35.09 -19.26 17.51
N ILE A 18 -34.55 -20.30 16.88
CA ILE A 18 -33.24 -20.26 16.24
C ILE A 18 -33.42 -19.38 14.99
N LEU A 19 -33.10 -18.09 15.12
CA LEU A 19 -32.76 -17.28 13.95
C LEU A 19 -31.58 -17.97 13.27
N PRO A 20 -31.69 -18.42 12.00
CA PRO A 20 -30.49 -18.76 11.27
C PRO A 20 -29.65 -17.49 11.21
N ALA A 21 -28.48 -17.53 11.84
CA ALA A 21 -27.42 -16.57 11.58
C ALA A 21 -27.23 -16.61 10.06
N ILE A 22 -27.69 -15.55 9.39
CA ILE A 22 -27.36 -15.32 8.00
C ILE A 22 -25.85 -15.16 8.03
N ALA A 23 -25.13 -16.22 7.67
CA ALA A 23 -23.73 -16.11 7.33
C ALA A 23 -23.70 -15.08 6.20
N ILE A 24 -23.24 -13.88 6.54
CA ILE A 24 -22.74 -12.95 5.53
C ILE A 24 -21.51 -13.69 5.02
N ASP A 25 -21.72 -14.55 4.02
CA ASP A 25 -20.64 -15.04 3.19
C ASP A 25 -19.92 -13.78 2.74
N ALA A 26 -18.72 -13.58 3.29
CA ALA A 26 -17.81 -12.60 2.76
C ALA A 26 -17.74 -12.92 1.28
N LEU A 27 -18.33 -12.04 0.46
CA LEU A 27 -18.22 -12.12 -0.98
C LEU A 27 -16.75 -12.40 -1.27
N PRO A 28 -16.41 -13.40 -2.10
CA PRO A 28 -15.03 -13.63 -2.45
C PRO A 28 -14.50 -12.28 -2.89
N ASN A 29 -13.54 -11.73 -2.12
CA ASN A 29 -12.72 -10.65 -2.60
C ASN A 29 -12.16 -11.22 -3.90
N GLU A 30 -12.69 -10.78 -5.04
CA GLU A 30 -11.99 -11.01 -6.29
C GLU A 30 -10.58 -10.53 -6.03
N ALA A 31 -9.62 -11.46 -6.13
CA ALA A 31 -8.25 -11.19 -5.72
C ALA A 31 -7.79 -9.97 -6.52
N ALA A 32 -7.63 -8.84 -5.84
CA ALA A 32 -7.29 -7.60 -6.50
C ALA A 32 -6.04 -7.83 -7.35
N GLN A 33 -6.14 -7.48 -8.63
CA GLN A 33 -5.08 -7.77 -9.59
C GLN A 33 -3.80 -7.01 -9.24
N VAL A 34 -3.97 -5.84 -8.61
CA VAL A 34 -2.86 -5.06 -8.07
C VAL A 34 -3.16 -4.73 -6.61
N SER A 35 -2.19 -4.91 -5.73
CA SER A 35 -2.29 -4.49 -4.33
C SER A 35 -1.19 -3.48 -4.01
N VAL A 36 -1.54 -2.36 -3.39
CA VAL A 36 -0.59 -1.32 -2.98
C VAL A 36 -0.64 -1.17 -1.47
N TYR A 37 0.51 -1.23 -0.81
CA TYR A 37 0.61 -1.16 0.64
C TYR A 37 1.91 -0.46 1.06
N GLY A 38 2.08 -0.23 2.35
CA GLY A 38 3.29 0.41 2.87
C GLY A 38 3.78 -0.15 4.19
N GLU A 39 5.05 0.11 4.45
CA GLU A 39 5.74 -0.23 5.68
C GLU A 39 6.44 1.04 6.17
N GLY A 40 6.21 1.44 7.42
CA GLY A 40 6.77 2.62 8.06
C GLY A 40 7.78 2.24 9.12
N TYR A 41 8.91 2.93 9.19
CA TYR A 41 9.94 2.68 10.21
C TYR A 41 10.31 3.96 10.93
N ILE A 42 10.10 3.95 12.24
CA ILE A 42 10.49 5.06 13.12
C ILE A 42 11.93 4.86 13.58
N ARG A 43 12.81 5.81 13.23
CA ARG A 43 14.21 5.82 13.66
C ARG A 43 14.66 7.27 13.87
N GLN A 44 15.29 7.55 15.01
CA GLN A 44 15.88 8.86 15.33
C GLN A 44 14.88 10.04 15.17
N GLY A 45 13.65 9.88 15.68
CA GLY A 45 12.61 10.94 15.60
C GLY A 45 12.07 11.18 14.18
N LYS A 46 12.27 10.23 13.27
CA LYS A 46 11.77 10.29 11.89
C LYS A 46 10.98 9.05 11.54
N LEU A 47 9.96 9.23 10.71
CA LEU A 47 9.21 8.14 10.09
C LEU A 47 9.62 8.03 8.62
N ASN A 48 10.11 6.86 8.22
CA ASN A 48 10.39 6.52 6.83
C ASN A 48 9.31 5.56 6.34
N VAL A 49 8.47 6.01 5.41
CA VAL A 49 7.37 5.23 4.83
C VAL A 49 7.81 4.70 3.47
N PHE A 50 7.88 3.38 3.33
CA PHE A 50 8.19 2.67 2.10
C PHE A 50 6.89 2.18 1.47
N LEU A 51 6.68 2.49 0.19
CA LEU A 51 5.50 2.04 -0.55
C LEU A 51 5.85 0.93 -1.53
N PHE A 52 5.00 -0.08 -1.55
CA PHE A 52 5.14 -1.28 -2.35
C PHE A 52 3.89 -1.52 -3.18
N LEU A 53 4.09 -2.26 -4.27
CA LEU A 53 3.04 -2.74 -5.14
C LEU A 53 3.28 -4.24 -5.40
N ASP A 54 2.21 -5.03 -5.32
CA ASP A 54 2.15 -6.41 -5.79
C ASP A 54 1.31 -6.44 -7.07
N THR A 55 1.84 -7.03 -8.14
CA THR A 55 1.19 -7.11 -9.45
C THR A 55 0.27 -8.32 -9.64
N GLY A 56 0.18 -9.22 -8.66
CA GLY A 56 -0.66 -10.42 -8.78
C GLY A 56 -0.34 -11.20 -10.07
N GLU A 57 -1.34 -11.49 -10.91
CA GLU A 57 -1.13 -12.12 -12.23
C GLU A 57 -1.02 -11.10 -13.38
N ALA A 58 -1.14 -9.80 -13.11
CA ALA A 58 -1.16 -8.77 -14.14
C ALA A 58 0.26 -8.28 -14.49
N GLY A 59 0.54 -8.13 -15.78
CA GLY A 59 1.71 -7.34 -16.20
C GLY A 59 1.40 -5.85 -16.03
N LEU A 60 2.24 -5.05 -15.39
CA LEU A 60 1.93 -3.64 -15.11
C LEU A 60 2.80 -2.69 -15.94
N MET A 61 2.16 -1.77 -16.66
CA MET A 61 2.81 -0.81 -17.55
C MET A 61 2.99 0.55 -16.89
N SER A 62 2.00 1.00 -16.11
CA SER A 62 2.11 2.23 -15.33
C SER A 62 1.31 2.17 -14.03
N TYR A 63 1.70 3.02 -13.09
CA TYR A 63 1.05 3.20 -11.80
C TYR A 63 0.98 4.69 -11.41
N GLY A 64 -0.02 5.02 -10.61
CA GLY A 64 -0.25 6.33 -10.03
C GLY A 64 -0.84 6.13 -8.64
N VAL A 65 -0.04 6.39 -7.63
CA VAL A 65 -0.36 6.20 -6.21
C VAL A 65 -0.21 7.53 -5.48
N ARG A 66 -1.10 7.79 -4.53
CA ARG A 66 -1.05 8.91 -3.60
C ARG A 66 -0.87 8.39 -2.19
N LEU A 67 0.14 8.90 -1.49
CA LEU A 67 0.29 8.82 -0.05
C LEU A 67 -0.31 10.08 0.58
N GLY A 68 -1.40 9.93 1.30
CA GLY A 68 -1.97 10.98 2.14
C GLY A 68 -1.33 10.96 3.53
N TYR A 69 -1.13 12.14 4.11
CA TYR A 69 -0.69 12.32 5.49
C TYR A 69 -1.39 13.52 6.14
N ASP A 70 -1.52 13.51 7.46
CA ASP A 70 -2.05 14.66 8.21
C ASP A 70 -0.93 15.68 8.50
N PRO A 71 -0.94 16.88 7.88
CA PRO A 71 0.09 17.89 8.11
C PRO A 71 0.03 18.52 9.51
N SER A 72 -1.04 18.31 10.28
CA SER A 72 -1.11 18.72 11.69
C SER A 72 -0.33 17.78 12.61
N GLN A 73 -0.06 16.56 12.15
CA GLN A 73 0.69 15.53 12.87
C GLN A 73 2.11 15.36 12.33
N LEU A 74 2.28 15.45 11.01
CA LEU A 74 3.55 15.21 10.32
C LEU A 74 4.03 16.40 9.50
N THR A 75 5.34 16.66 9.58
CA THR A 75 6.07 17.48 8.61
C THR A 75 6.71 16.58 7.57
N PHE A 76 6.38 16.80 6.30
CA PHE A 76 7.07 16.15 5.18
C PHE A 76 8.50 16.68 5.02
N GLU A 77 9.49 15.78 4.95
CA GLU A 77 10.89 16.15 4.70
C GLU A 77 11.31 15.94 3.24
N SER A 78 11.10 14.73 2.73
CA SER A 78 11.55 14.34 1.40
C SER A 78 10.85 13.08 0.91
N ALA A 79 10.86 12.87 -0.40
CA ALA A 79 10.43 11.62 -1.00
C ALA A 79 11.42 11.21 -2.09
N VAL A 80 11.63 9.90 -2.24
CA VAL A 80 12.56 9.29 -3.19
C VAL A 80 11.82 8.19 -3.94
N LYS A 81 11.97 8.12 -5.26
CA LYS A 81 11.38 7.02 -6.07
C LYS A 81 12.34 5.85 -6.18
N SER A 82 11.84 4.66 -6.52
CA SER A 82 12.64 3.43 -6.54
C SER A 82 13.88 3.43 -7.43
N LYS A 83 13.92 4.22 -8.51
CA LYS A 83 15.14 4.40 -9.34
C LYS A 83 16.27 5.12 -8.60
N GLU A 84 15.94 6.01 -7.67
CA GLU A 84 16.89 6.81 -6.92
C GLU A 84 17.34 6.12 -5.62
N ALA A 85 16.50 5.22 -5.09
CA ALA A 85 16.77 4.55 -3.82
C ALA A 85 17.73 3.34 -3.93
N VAL A 86 17.91 2.75 -5.13
CA VAL A 86 18.72 1.52 -5.29
C VAL A 86 19.79 1.75 -6.37
N SER A 87 20.74 2.64 -6.12
CA SER A 87 21.88 2.85 -7.02
C SER A 87 23.10 1.98 -6.68
N ASN A 88 23.07 1.22 -5.58
CA ASN A 88 24.22 0.45 -5.10
C ASN A 88 23.84 -1.04 -4.98
N SER A 89 24.44 -1.91 -5.82
CA SER A 89 24.57 -3.38 -5.67
C SER A 89 23.78 -4.29 -6.64
N HIS A 90 24.50 -4.85 -7.63
CA HIS A 90 24.68 -6.28 -7.97
C HIS A 90 23.50 -7.29 -7.97
N THR A 91 22.24 -6.87 -7.80
CA THR A 91 21.10 -7.79 -7.65
C THR A 91 19.96 -7.46 -8.60
N GLY A 92 20.21 -7.37 -9.91
CA GLY A 92 19.17 -7.47 -10.96
C GLY A 92 17.98 -6.49 -10.90
N ASN A 93 17.97 -5.53 -9.98
CA ASN A 93 16.90 -4.58 -9.76
C ASN A 93 17.28 -3.28 -10.46
N THR A 94 17.58 -3.38 -11.76
CA THR A 94 17.58 -2.22 -12.65
C THR A 94 16.22 -1.55 -12.50
N ALA A 95 16.21 -0.21 -12.51
CA ALA A 95 15.00 0.56 -12.26
C ALA A 95 13.82 0.01 -13.08
N LYS A 96 12.89 -0.70 -12.43
CA LYS A 96 11.76 -1.36 -13.12
C LYS A 96 10.83 -0.35 -13.80
N TRP A 97 10.92 0.91 -13.37
CA TRP A 97 10.18 2.04 -13.90
C TRP A 97 11.13 2.96 -14.68
N ILE A 98 11.19 2.75 -15.99
CA ILE A 98 11.92 3.58 -16.94
C ILE A 98 10.95 4.05 -18.01
N ILE A 99 10.88 5.35 -18.25
CA ILE A 99 10.30 5.90 -19.49
C ILE A 99 11.47 6.05 -20.46
N GLY A 100 11.37 5.53 -21.68
CA GLY A 100 12.48 5.38 -22.62
C GLY A 100 13.04 3.96 -22.63
N ASN A 101 14.04 3.71 -23.48
CA ASN A 101 14.71 2.42 -23.52
C ASN A 101 15.76 2.31 -22.39
N PRO A 102 16.23 1.10 -22.05
CA PRO A 102 17.22 0.90 -21.00
C PRO A 102 18.52 1.71 -21.20
N ASP A 103 18.88 1.97 -22.45
CA ASP A 103 20.12 2.66 -22.84
C ASP A 103 20.00 4.20 -22.82
N SER A 104 18.79 4.73 -22.94
CA SER A 104 18.48 6.17 -22.92
C SER A 104 17.20 6.42 -22.11
N PRO A 105 17.25 6.22 -20.79
CA PRO A 105 16.08 6.41 -19.95
C PRO A 105 15.78 7.91 -19.82
N PHE A 106 14.59 8.33 -20.23
CA PHE A 106 14.04 9.59 -19.76
C PHE A 106 13.92 9.53 -18.24
N ARG A 107 14.54 10.49 -17.55
CA ARG A 107 14.31 10.65 -16.10
C ARG A 107 12.86 11.05 -15.93
N TYR A 108 12.09 10.15 -15.33
CA TYR A 108 10.77 10.48 -14.86
C TYR A 108 10.90 11.50 -13.73
N LEU A 109 10.61 12.77 -14.02
CA LEU A 109 10.58 13.82 -13.01
C LEU A 109 9.41 13.53 -12.05
N PRO A 110 9.60 13.63 -10.73
CA PRO A 110 8.46 13.60 -9.84
C PRO A 110 7.49 14.72 -10.24
N ASP A 111 6.22 14.40 -10.41
CA ASP A 111 5.14 15.38 -10.33
C ASP A 111 5.00 15.77 -8.85
N ALA A 112 6.06 16.38 -8.32
CA ALA A 112 6.11 16.95 -6.99
C ALA A 112 5.39 18.30 -6.99
N ALA A 113 4.18 18.35 -7.55
CA ALA A 113 3.18 19.27 -7.04
C ALA A 113 2.82 18.78 -5.63
N HIS A 114 3.70 19.05 -4.67
CA HIS A 114 3.47 18.85 -3.25
C HIS A 114 2.31 19.74 -2.85
N LYS A 115 1.09 19.17 -2.88
CA LYS A 115 0.02 19.71 -2.07
C LYS A 115 0.30 19.25 -0.65
N THR A 116 0.33 20.17 0.30
CA THR A 116 0.42 19.82 1.72
C THR A 116 -0.61 18.73 2.05
N GLY A 117 -0.16 17.67 2.72
CA GLY A 117 -0.97 16.48 3.03
C GLY A 117 -0.99 15.38 1.94
N GLU A 118 -0.37 15.58 0.78
CA GLU A 118 -0.33 14.57 -0.29
C GLU A 118 1.06 14.42 -0.92
N ILE A 119 1.47 13.19 -1.19
CA ILE A 119 2.65 12.84 -1.98
C ILE A 119 2.19 11.93 -3.12
N ARG A 120 2.51 12.28 -4.37
CA ARG A 120 2.16 11.49 -5.54
C ARG A 120 3.37 10.74 -6.08
N LEU A 121 3.22 9.42 -6.16
CA LEU A 121 4.17 8.51 -6.77
C LEU A 121 3.55 8.00 -8.06
N VAL A 122 4.07 8.50 -9.17
CA VAL A 122 3.70 8.04 -10.51
C VAL A 122 4.93 7.44 -11.14
N GLY A 123 4.73 6.34 -11.86
CA GLY A 123 5.77 5.75 -12.68
C GLY A 123 5.17 4.92 -13.80
N GLY A 124 6.02 4.58 -14.76
CA GLY A 124 5.65 3.76 -15.88
C GLY A 124 6.90 3.14 -16.48
N ARG A 125 6.67 2.04 -17.20
CA ARG A 125 7.63 1.45 -18.10
C ARG A 125 7.13 1.71 -19.52
N PHE A 126 7.90 2.48 -20.27
CA PHE A 126 7.63 2.73 -21.67
C PHE A 126 8.92 2.56 -22.44
N ASP A 127 9.09 1.40 -23.07
CA ASP A 127 10.22 1.14 -23.94
C ASP A 127 9.75 1.37 -25.40
N PRO A 128 10.29 2.35 -26.14
CA PRO A 128 9.89 2.56 -27.53
C PRO A 128 10.27 1.38 -28.44
N ASP A 129 11.27 0.59 -28.05
CA ASP A 129 11.74 -0.58 -28.80
C ASP A 129 10.93 -1.84 -28.42
N ASP A 130 10.27 -1.83 -27.26
CA ASP A 130 9.27 -2.82 -26.82
C ASP A 130 8.11 -2.14 -26.06
N PRO A 131 7.09 -1.60 -26.76
CA PRO A 131 6.02 -0.82 -26.13
C PRO A 131 5.12 -1.67 -25.23
N GLN A 132 5.28 -3.00 -25.24
CA GLN A 132 4.61 -3.96 -24.37
C GLN A 132 5.53 -4.48 -23.26
N ALA A 133 6.73 -3.93 -23.10
CA ALA A 133 7.59 -4.21 -21.97
C ALA A 133 6.96 -3.63 -20.69
N GLY A 134 6.07 -4.40 -20.07
CA GLY A 134 5.56 -4.14 -18.72
C GLY A 134 6.53 -4.65 -17.65
N ILE A 135 6.12 -4.49 -16.39
CA ILE A 135 6.67 -5.27 -15.30
C ILE A 135 5.99 -6.63 -15.29
N THR A 136 6.79 -7.68 -15.12
CA THR A 136 6.33 -9.06 -15.09
C THR A 136 5.31 -9.27 -13.95
N PRO A 137 4.26 -10.08 -14.16
CA PRO A 137 3.38 -10.55 -13.10
C PRO A 137 4.12 -11.17 -11.90
N GLY A 138 3.45 -11.19 -10.75
CA GLY A 138 3.86 -11.90 -9.55
C GLY A 138 5.01 -11.23 -8.81
N GLN A 139 5.18 -9.92 -8.97
CA GLN A 139 6.32 -9.21 -8.42
C GLN A 139 5.90 -8.21 -7.33
N LYS A 140 6.56 -8.29 -6.17
CA LYS A 140 6.66 -7.18 -5.23
C LYS A 140 7.61 -6.13 -5.81
N ILE A 141 7.12 -4.90 -5.94
CA ILE A 141 7.81 -3.78 -6.55
C ILE A 141 7.87 -2.65 -5.52
N PHE A 142 9.07 -2.15 -5.28
CA PHE A 142 9.26 -0.92 -4.51
C PHE A 142 8.89 0.29 -5.38
N LEU A 143 7.99 1.14 -4.89
CA LEU A 143 7.54 2.35 -5.59
C LEU A 143 8.38 3.56 -5.19
N GLY A 144 8.65 3.70 -3.90
CA GLY A 144 9.38 4.84 -3.35
C GLY A 144 9.27 4.92 -1.82
N MET A 145 9.95 5.91 -1.27
CA MET A 145 9.98 6.21 0.16
C MET A 145 9.62 7.66 0.41
N ALA A 146 8.90 7.95 1.49
CA ALA A 146 8.68 9.29 2.02
C ALA A 146 9.22 9.40 3.45
N LYS A 147 9.86 10.52 3.77
CA LYS A 147 10.43 10.81 5.08
C LYS A 147 9.62 11.91 5.76
N PHE A 148 9.32 11.70 7.04
CA PHE A 148 8.56 12.62 7.86
C PHE A 148 9.20 12.83 9.23
N ARG A 149 8.87 13.96 9.85
CA ARG A 149 9.09 14.25 11.28
C ARG A 149 7.76 14.64 11.94
N PRO A 150 7.66 14.65 13.28
CA PRO A 150 6.52 15.28 13.95
C PRO A 150 6.32 16.72 13.46
N ALA A 151 5.07 17.15 13.35
CA ALA A 151 4.76 18.56 13.14
C ALA A 151 5.23 19.41 14.34
N PRO A 152 5.50 20.72 14.15
CA PRO A 152 5.86 21.60 15.26
C PRO A 152 4.82 21.55 16.39
N GLY A 153 5.28 21.25 17.61
CA GLY A 153 4.40 21.10 18.79
C GLY A 153 3.84 19.69 18.99
N GLN A 154 4.10 18.74 18.08
CA GLN A 154 3.77 17.33 18.25
C GLN A 154 4.93 16.55 18.87
N SER A 155 4.61 15.48 19.60
CA SER A 155 5.60 14.53 20.14
C SER A 155 5.93 13.44 19.11
N ASP A 156 6.98 12.65 19.38
CA ASP A 156 7.34 11.48 18.56
C ASP A 156 6.23 10.41 18.50
N GLU A 157 5.27 10.42 19.44
CA GLU A 157 4.11 9.53 19.44
C GLU A 157 3.20 9.76 18.22
N SER A 158 3.16 11.00 17.70
CA SER A 158 2.44 11.34 16.46
C SER A 158 2.94 10.53 15.25
N LEU A 159 4.20 10.05 15.27
CA LEU A 159 4.74 9.22 14.20
C LEU A 159 4.07 7.83 14.12
N GLN A 160 3.51 7.33 15.22
CA GLN A 160 2.82 6.03 15.25
C GLN A 160 1.35 6.11 14.86
N THR A 161 0.75 7.30 15.00
CA THR A 161 -0.69 7.53 14.81
C THR A 161 -1.00 8.39 13.58
N ALA A 162 0.00 8.58 12.72
CA ALA A 162 0.15 9.58 11.67
C ALA A 162 -0.93 9.68 10.56
N GLY A 163 -2.08 9.01 10.68
CA GLY A 163 -3.21 9.16 9.75
C GLY A 163 -2.84 8.89 8.29
N LEU A 164 -1.86 8.02 8.04
CA LEU A 164 -1.36 7.76 6.69
C LEU A 164 -2.40 6.98 5.87
N SER A 165 -2.54 7.32 4.60
CA SER A 165 -3.44 6.61 3.69
C SER A 165 -2.82 6.42 2.31
N ILE A 166 -3.20 5.34 1.63
CA ILE A 166 -2.81 5.08 0.25
C ILE A 166 -4.06 5.12 -0.61
N ASN A 167 -3.99 5.81 -1.73
CA ASN A 167 -5.08 5.95 -2.68
C ASN A 167 -4.56 6.04 -4.12
N PHE A 168 -5.48 6.09 -5.07
CA PHE A 168 -5.21 6.49 -6.43
C PHE A 168 -4.46 7.84 -6.50
N GLY A 169 -3.45 7.90 -7.36
CA GLY A 169 -2.61 9.09 -7.57
C GLY A 169 -3.40 10.31 -8.05
N ARG A 170 -4.45 10.09 -8.82
CA ARG A 170 -5.34 11.13 -9.37
C ARG A 170 -6.79 10.68 -9.29
N ASN A 171 -7.70 11.64 -9.09
CA ASN A 171 -9.13 11.41 -9.31
C ASN A 171 -9.36 11.23 -10.83
N HIS A 172 -10.13 10.21 -11.23
CA HIS A 172 -10.28 9.55 -12.55
C HIS A 172 -10.67 10.43 -13.76
N SER A 173 -10.17 11.66 -13.86
CA SER A 173 -10.68 12.67 -14.78
C SER A 173 -10.13 12.53 -16.20
N ASN A 174 -8.85 12.21 -16.40
CA ASN A 174 -8.23 12.17 -17.74
C ASN A 174 -7.11 11.14 -17.92
N TYR A 175 -6.57 10.59 -16.83
CA TYR A 175 -5.45 9.65 -16.86
C TYR A 175 -5.74 8.51 -15.90
N ASN A 176 -5.50 7.28 -16.35
CA ASN A 176 -5.66 6.10 -15.50
C ASN A 176 -4.48 6.00 -14.55
N ASN A 177 -4.78 5.63 -13.31
CA ASN A 177 -3.75 5.40 -12.31
C ASN A 177 -2.99 4.11 -12.62
N PHE A 178 -3.66 3.07 -13.11
CA PHE A 178 -3.01 1.78 -13.39
C PHE A 178 -3.35 1.32 -14.81
N VAL A 179 -2.30 0.95 -15.55
CA VAL A 179 -2.41 0.39 -16.90
C VAL A 179 -1.67 -0.93 -16.92
N ARG A 180 -2.36 -2.01 -17.28
CA ARG A 180 -1.80 -3.36 -17.39
C ARG A 180 -1.60 -3.78 -18.83
N ILE A 181 -0.78 -4.80 -19.00
CA ILE A 181 -0.65 -5.56 -20.25
C ILE A 181 -1.17 -6.98 -19.98
N ASN A 182 -2.15 -7.40 -20.76
CA ASN A 182 -2.74 -8.73 -20.70
C ASN A 182 -2.79 -9.35 -22.09
N ALA A 183 -2.04 -10.43 -22.31
CA ALA A 183 -1.95 -11.11 -23.60
C ALA A 183 -1.70 -10.16 -24.80
N GLY A 184 -0.84 -9.15 -24.61
CA GLY A 184 -0.52 -8.15 -25.64
C GLY A 184 -1.54 -7.01 -25.78
N ASN A 185 -2.61 -7.00 -24.99
CA ASN A 185 -3.56 -5.90 -24.92
C ASN A 185 -3.20 -4.93 -23.79
N ILE A 186 -3.30 -3.63 -24.07
CA ILE A 186 -3.15 -2.58 -23.07
C ILE A 186 -4.53 -2.30 -22.47
N GLU A 187 -4.66 -2.53 -21.17
CA GLU A 187 -5.92 -2.41 -20.46
C GLU A 187 -5.79 -1.46 -19.28
N ARG A 188 -6.87 -0.76 -18.98
CA ARG A 188 -6.99 0.10 -17.81
C ARG A 188 -7.49 -0.76 -16.66
N LEU A 189 -6.86 -0.66 -15.49
CA LEU A 189 -7.46 -1.25 -14.30
C LEU A 189 -8.49 -0.28 -13.73
N ASP A 190 -9.67 -0.81 -13.45
CA ASP A 190 -10.73 -0.11 -12.74
C ASP A 190 -10.50 -0.16 -11.21
N ASP A 191 -11.33 0.55 -10.48
CA ASP A 191 -11.19 0.72 -9.04
C ASP A 191 -11.34 -0.61 -8.29
N GLY A 192 -12.15 -1.53 -8.81
CA GLY A 192 -12.33 -2.88 -8.26
C GLY A 192 -11.12 -3.79 -8.45
N SER A 193 -10.27 -3.53 -9.44
CA SER A 193 -9.07 -4.32 -9.73
C SER A 193 -7.85 -3.94 -8.89
N VAL A 194 -7.93 -2.86 -8.09
CA VAL A 194 -6.82 -2.36 -7.28
C VAL A 194 -7.19 -2.31 -5.81
N ALA A 195 -6.47 -3.05 -4.96
CA ALA A 195 -6.61 -2.98 -3.52
C ALA A 195 -5.57 -2.03 -2.91
N PHE A 196 -6.02 -1.19 -1.98
CA PHE A 196 -5.14 -0.40 -1.12
C PHE A 196 -5.12 -1.01 0.27
N GLY A 197 -3.95 -1.52 0.66
CA GLY A 197 -3.67 -2.01 2.00
C GLY A 197 -3.35 -0.89 2.97
N THR A 198 -3.10 -1.28 4.22
CA THR A 198 -2.67 -0.38 5.29
C THR A 198 -1.18 -0.04 5.19
N ILE A 199 -0.76 0.98 5.93
CA ILE A 199 0.65 1.26 6.20
C ILE A 199 0.95 0.79 7.61
N GLU A 200 1.73 -0.28 7.74
CA GLU A 200 2.13 -0.80 9.03
C GLU A 200 3.33 -0.02 9.55
N ILE A 201 3.22 0.60 10.74
CA ILE A 201 4.29 1.40 11.33
C ILE A 201 5.01 0.60 12.41
N PHE A 202 6.30 0.40 12.21
CA PHE A 202 7.21 -0.27 13.13
C PHE A 202 8.02 0.75 13.91
N SER A 203 8.21 0.46 15.20
CA SER A 203 9.05 1.25 16.10
C SER A 203 10.08 0.35 16.76
N PRO A 204 11.17 0.90 17.35
CA PRO A 204 12.10 0.10 18.13
C PRO A 204 11.44 -0.67 19.28
N ALA A 205 10.35 -0.12 19.83
CA ALA A 205 9.56 -0.76 20.89
C ALA A 205 8.60 -1.85 20.37
N ASN A 206 8.31 -1.84 19.07
CA ASN A 206 7.46 -2.84 18.41
C ASN A 206 8.13 -3.29 17.10
N PRO A 207 9.15 -4.16 17.19
CA PRO A 207 9.87 -4.63 16.01
C PRO A 207 8.95 -5.50 15.13
N PRO A 208 9.21 -5.56 13.82
CA PRO A 208 8.50 -6.43 12.90
C PRO A 208 8.57 -7.89 13.36
N GLN A 209 7.43 -8.57 13.41
CA GLN A 209 7.36 -9.99 13.78
C GLN A 209 7.81 -10.91 12.64
N THR A 210 7.80 -10.40 11.40
CA THR A 210 8.31 -11.06 10.20
C THR A 210 9.60 -10.41 9.72
N PRO A 211 10.51 -11.16 9.05
CA PRO A 211 11.74 -10.58 8.53
C PRO A 211 11.45 -9.40 7.60
N VAL A 212 12.07 -8.27 7.92
CA VAL A 212 12.01 -7.04 7.11
C VAL A 212 12.59 -7.32 5.73
N SER A 213 11.98 -6.77 4.68
CA SER A 213 12.53 -6.89 3.33
C SER A 213 14.00 -6.45 3.31
N PRO A 214 14.93 -7.22 2.71
CA PRO A 214 16.35 -6.84 2.63
C PRO A 214 16.57 -5.46 2.00
N ILE A 215 15.65 -5.02 1.12
CA ILE A 215 15.65 -3.68 0.52
C ILE A 215 15.51 -2.59 1.59
N ILE A 216 14.65 -2.80 2.58
CA ILE A 216 14.43 -1.83 3.66
C ILE A 216 15.65 -1.78 4.57
N LEU A 217 16.26 -2.93 4.90
CA LEU A 217 17.48 -2.99 5.70
C LEU A 217 18.63 -2.20 5.05
N LEU A 218 18.77 -2.29 3.73
CA LEU A 218 19.75 -1.49 2.98
C LEU A 218 19.46 0.00 3.09
N LEU A 219 18.20 0.41 2.86
CA LEU A 219 17.77 1.82 2.87
C LEU A 219 17.78 2.48 4.25
N LEU A 220 17.71 1.70 5.32
CA LEU A 220 17.78 2.20 6.69
C LEU A 220 19.22 2.29 7.24
N SER A 221 20.20 1.72 6.52
CA SER A 221 21.60 1.72 6.94
C SER A 221 22.37 3.00 6.59
N GLU A 222 21.78 3.85 5.73
CA GLU A 222 22.23 5.20 5.39
C GLU A 222 21.65 6.27 6.34
#